data_AF-A0A2Z4MH97-F1
#
_entry.id   AF-A0A2Z4MH97-F1
#
_cell.length_a   1.000
_cell.length_b   1.000
_cell.length_c   1.000
_cell.angle_alpha   90.00
_cell.angle_beta   90.00
_cell.angle_gamma   90.00
#
_symmetry.space_group_name_H-M   'P 1'
#
loop_
_entity.id
_entity.type
_entity.pdbx_description
1 polymer ?
#
loop_
_entity_poly.entity_id
_entity_poly.type
_entity_poly.pdbx_seq_one_letter_code
_entity_poly.pdbx_strand_id
1 'polypeptide(L)'
;MLRLAVGTVQKVLEKQTGMQILEVRTESVTGYKMERVLSFLQEDYKSGDLLLINTTAVRLELGTGGYHFVVGKITQPEETDVLPNEWGHVMKMRYSPWQLAVDSVEEQASPYHPLFVQEDLSLEGTPVLISELHSLLPVAVLALHIKNPNARIVYVMPDGASLPIALSQHVHQLKVNGSLAATVTTGHAWGGDRESLTIHSGLLAARHVEHADIIVCMLGPGVAGTGTPYGFSGIQLAEVIHAVATLGGTPFFIPRISFGDPRTRHYGVSHHTVSILNRFALCPALVTIPIFRDERDEVLSRQMKAIEVAGKHIFIKGKVPDPSELASLEKGYGLSFSTMGRNWQEDPAPFQTAWMAADLVENSLGYIFQTVNDAPHSPASSSTLEALGLYLTRNEVQP
;
A
#
# COMPACT_ATOMS: atom_id res chain seq x y z
N MET A 1 21.62 -9.99 11.81
CA MET A 1 22.90 -9.97 11.07
C MET A 1 22.89 -8.74 10.16
N LEU A 2 23.89 -7.86 10.25
CA LEU A 2 24.10 -6.76 9.31
C LEU A 2 25.43 -7.00 8.60
N ARG A 3 25.42 -7.09 7.27
CA ARG A 3 26.62 -7.30 6.44
C ARG A 3 26.90 -6.08 5.60
N LEU A 4 28.04 -5.45 5.84
CA LEU A 4 28.51 -4.31 5.08
C LEU A 4 29.66 -4.73 4.17
N ALA A 5 29.72 -4.14 2.98
CA ALA A 5 30.81 -4.30 2.03
C ALA A 5 31.15 -2.94 1.41
N VAL A 6 32.35 -2.84 0.86
CA VAL A 6 32.75 -1.71 0.02
C VAL A 6 32.52 -2.09 -1.45
N GLY A 7 31.95 -1.17 -2.21
CA GLY A 7 31.82 -1.31 -3.66
C GLY A 7 32.26 -0.05 -4.38
N THR A 8 32.85 -0.23 -5.56
CA THR A 8 33.25 0.87 -6.44
C THR A 8 32.22 1.04 -7.55
N VAL A 9 31.59 2.22 -7.65
CA VAL A 9 30.63 2.53 -8.73
C VAL A 9 31.30 2.35 -10.08
N GLN A 10 30.67 1.59 -10.96
CA GLN A 10 31.09 1.48 -12.36
C GLN A 10 30.22 2.38 -13.24
N LYS A 11 28.89 2.33 -13.04
CA LYS A 11 27.91 3.14 -13.78
C LYS A 11 26.61 3.32 -12.99
N VAL A 12 25.92 4.41 -13.27
CA VAL A 12 24.50 4.60 -12.91
C VAL A 12 23.68 3.91 -14.00
N LEU A 13 22.86 2.93 -13.61
CA LEU A 13 21.98 2.18 -14.53
C LEU A 13 20.67 2.93 -14.74
N GLU A 14 20.12 3.49 -13.68
CA GLU A 14 18.82 4.13 -13.66
C GLU A 14 18.81 5.25 -12.60
N LYS A 15 18.15 6.36 -12.93
CA LYS A 15 17.93 7.47 -12.02
C LYS A 15 16.47 7.91 -12.15
N GLN A 16 15.73 7.78 -11.08
CA GLN A 16 14.34 8.23 -10.96
C GLN A 16 14.17 9.06 -9.69
N THR A 17 13.02 9.71 -9.53
CA THR A 17 12.72 10.47 -8.32
C THR A 17 12.83 9.56 -7.08
N GLY A 18 13.63 9.97 -6.10
CA GLY A 18 13.81 9.27 -4.82
C GLY A 18 14.66 7.99 -4.87
N MET A 19 15.17 7.56 -6.04
CA MET A 19 15.96 6.32 -6.13
C MET A 19 16.90 6.28 -7.34
N GLN A 20 18.06 5.65 -7.14
CA GLN A 20 19.03 5.35 -8.19
C GLN A 20 19.44 3.87 -8.14
N ILE A 21 19.57 3.24 -9.32
CA ILE A 21 20.14 1.91 -9.47
C ILE A 21 21.57 2.06 -9.99
N LEU A 22 22.53 1.51 -9.26
CA LEU A 22 23.95 1.57 -9.62
C LEU A 22 24.48 0.15 -9.89
N GLU A 23 25.41 0.05 -10.82
CA GLU A 23 26.27 -1.13 -10.94
C GLU A 23 27.59 -0.86 -10.23
N VAL A 24 27.95 -1.73 -9.29
CA VAL A 24 29.16 -1.60 -8.47
C VAL A 24 30.02 -2.85 -8.59
N ARG A 25 31.34 -2.65 -8.47
CA ARG A 25 32.32 -3.72 -8.33
C ARG A 25 32.60 -3.95 -6.85
N THR A 26 32.35 -5.15 -6.33
CA THR A 26 32.70 -5.56 -4.97
C THR A 26 33.86 -6.56 -5.00
N GLU A 27 34.77 -6.44 -4.05
CA GLU A 27 35.90 -7.37 -3.91
C GLU A 27 35.45 -8.67 -3.20
N SER A 28 36.03 -9.80 -3.61
CA SER A 28 35.76 -11.13 -3.07
C SER A 28 37.04 -11.97 -3.01
N VAL A 29 37.00 -13.11 -2.30
CA VAL A 29 38.16 -14.01 -2.18
C VAL A 29 38.62 -14.55 -3.55
N THR A 30 37.70 -14.66 -4.52
CA THR A 30 37.95 -15.23 -5.85
C THR A 30 38.16 -14.16 -6.95
N GLY A 31 38.34 -12.89 -6.58
CA GLY A 31 38.41 -11.76 -7.51
C GLY A 31 37.31 -10.75 -7.23
N TYR A 32 36.74 -10.14 -8.26
CA TYR A 32 35.66 -9.16 -8.09
C TYR A 32 34.31 -9.71 -8.59
N LYS A 33 33.23 -9.12 -8.09
CA LYS A 33 31.87 -9.37 -8.56
C LYS A 33 31.21 -8.06 -8.98
N MET A 34 30.46 -8.11 -10.06
CA MET A 34 29.56 -7.03 -10.45
C MET A 34 28.21 -7.24 -9.77
N GLU A 35 27.77 -6.23 -9.02
CA GLU A 35 26.52 -6.28 -8.26
C GLU A 35 25.68 -5.04 -8.53
N ARG A 36 24.36 -5.16 -8.33
CA ARG A 36 23.44 -4.03 -8.43
C ARG A 36 23.09 -3.54 -7.03
N VAL A 37 23.07 -2.23 -6.86
CA VAL A 37 22.71 -1.60 -5.60
C VAL A 37 21.67 -0.50 -5.82
N LEU A 38 20.82 -0.31 -4.83
CA LEU A 38 19.84 0.76 -4.75
C LEU A 38 20.36 1.84 -3.83
N SER A 39 20.31 3.09 -4.27
CA SER A 39 20.45 4.24 -3.40
C SER A 39 19.15 5.02 -3.36
N PHE A 40 18.77 5.47 -2.16
CA PHE A 40 17.66 6.39 -1.96
C PHE A 40 18.14 7.81 -1.65
N LEU A 41 19.46 8.06 -1.69
CA LEU A 41 20.06 9.37 -1.40
C LEU A 41 19.98 10.28 -2.64
N GLN A 42 19.81 11.58 -2.40
CA GLN A 42 19.92 12.63 -3.42
C GLN A 42 21.40 12.96 -3.68
N GLU A 43 22.12 11.98 -4.19
CA GLU A 43 23.56 12.04 -4.44
C GLU A 43 23.88 11.95 -5.95
N ASP A 44 24.94 12.62 -6.39
CA ASP A 44 25.47 12.46 -7.75
C ASP A 44 26.58 11.41 -7.76
N TYR A 45 26.25 10.18 -8.18
CA TYR A 45 27.19 9.06 -8.22
C TYR A 45 28.01 9.04 -9.50
N LYS A 46 29.33 8.92 -9.37
CA LYS A 46 30.28 8.89 -10.48
C LYS A 46 31.05 7.57 -10.50
N SER A 47 31.50 7.18 -11.69
CA SER A 47 32.39 6.02 -11.84
C SER A 47 33.65 6.23 -11.00
N GLY A 48 34.04 5.23 -10.23
CA GLY A 48 35.15 5.30 -9.27
C GLY A 48 34.73 5.66 -7.84
N ASP A 49 33.52 6.16 -7.60
CA ASP A 49 33.05 6.45 -6.24
C ASP A 49 33.06 5.19 -5.38
N LEU A 50 33.55 5.33 -4.14
CA LEU A 50 33.56 4.25 -3.16
C LEU A 50 32.33 4.35 -2.26
N LEU A 51 31.56 3.27 -2.20
CA LEU A 51 30.31 3.18 -1.44
C LEU A 51 30.43 2.15 -0.33
N LEU A 52 29.85 2.47 0.83
CA LEU A 52 29.49 1.50 1.84
C LEU A 52 28.11 0.91 1.48
N ILE A 53 28.00 -0.41 1.43
CA ILE A 53 26.82 -1.13 0.92
C ILE A 53 26.35 -2.16 1.94
N ASN A 54 25.05 -2.20 2.24
CA ASN A 54 24.40 -3.24 3.00
C ASN A 54 24.02 -4.42 2.09
N THR A 55 24.72 -5.53 2.27
CA THR A 55 24.58 -6.75 1.45
C THR A 55 23.70 -7.83 2.08
N THR A 56 23.03 -7.50 3.18
CA THR A 56 22.34 -8.49 4.03
C THR A 56 21.21 -9.19 3.28
N ALA A 57 20.37 -8.43 2.57
CA ALA A 57 19.13 -8.95 2.03
C ALA A 57 19.37 -9.94 0.88
N VAL A 58 20.28 -9.62 -0.05
CA VAL A 58 20.66 -10.53 -1.14
C VAL A 58 21.34 -11.80 -0.61
N ARG A 59 22.19 -11.68 0.42
CA ARG A 59 22.86 -12.85 1.04
C ARG A 59 21.90 -13.80 1.73
N LEU A 60 20.80 -13.27 2.26
CA LEU A 60 19.72 -14.05 2.86
C LEU A 60 18.66 -14.45 1.82
N GLU A 61 18.91 -14.22 0.52
CA GLU A 61 17.99 -14.51 -0.58
C GLU A 61 16.59 -13.90 -0.37
N LEU A 62 16.55 -12.74 0.29
CA LEU A 62 15.30 -12.01 0.48
C LEU A 62 14.86 -11.40 -0.85
N GLY A 63 13.55 -11.26 -1.01
CA GLY A 63 12.88 -10.74 -2.21
C GLY A 63 13.10 -9.24 -2.46
N THR A 64 14.35 -8.81 -2.54
CA THR A 64 14.76 -7.43 -2.90
C THR A 64 14.88 -7.22 -4.39
N GLY A 65 14.75 -8.28 -5.21
CA GLY A 65 15.06 -8.22 -6.65
C GLY A 65 16.55 -8.37 -6.95
N GLY A 66 17.35 -8.85 -5.97
CA GLY A 66 18.80 -9.04 -6.13
C GLY A 66 19.62 -7.77 -5.93
N TYR A 67 19.03 -6.73 -5.35
CA TYR A 67 19.69 -5.46 -5.08
C TYR A 67 20.21 -5.39 -3.64
N HIS A 68 21.46 -4.95 -3.48
CA HIS A 68 21.95 -4.47 -2.19
C HIS A 68 21.55 -3.00 -1.98
N PHE A 69 21.78 -2.44 -0.79
CA PHE A 69 21.42 -1.05 -0.49
C PHE A 69 22.66 -0.21 -0.19
N VAL A 70 22.77 0.94 -0.84
CA VAL A 70 23.80 1.93 -0.53
C VAL A 70 23.54 2.50 0.87
N VAL A 71 24.57 2.53 1.70
CA VAL A 71 24.55 3.19 3.01
C VAL A 71 25.04 4.63 2.89
N GLY A 72 26.06 4.87 2.06
CA GLY A 72 26.63 6.19 1.82
C GLY A 72 27.95 6.13 1.06
N LYS A 73 28.46 7.28 0.62
CA LYS A 73 29.81 7.42 0.06
C LYS A 73 30.85 7.36 1.18
N ILE A 74 31.97 6.69 0.92
CA ILE A 74 33.06 6.55 1.90
C ILE A 74 33.98 7.78 1.91
N THR A 75 34.15 8.41 0.75
CA THR A 75 35.14 9.48 0.52
C THR A 75 34.57 10.88 0.67
N GLN A 76 33.46 11.05 1.40
CA GLN A 76 32.81 12.34 1.62
C GLN A 76 33.10 12.81 3.06
N PRO A 77 34.14 13.64 3.26
CA PRO A 77 34.63 13.97 4.60
C PRO A 77 33.81 15.05 5.30
N GLU A 78 32.99 15.80 4.57
CA GLU A 78 32.19 16.92 5.08
C GLU A 78 30.75 16.47 5.35
N GLU A 79 30.15 17.03 6.40
CA GLU A 79 28.72 16.90 6.64
C GLU A 79 27.95 17.41 5.42
N THR A 80 27.09 16.55 4.87
CA THR A 80 26.29 16.86 3.69
C THR A 80 24.86 16.45 3.96
N ASP A 81 23.94 17.35 3.66
CA ASP A 81 22.53 17.00 3.60
C ASP A 81 22.22 16.32 2.27
N VAL A 82 22.02 15.01 2.34
CA VAL A 82 21.80 14.13 1.18
C VAL A 82 20.32 13.81 0.97
N LEU A 83 19.45 14.33 1.84
CA LEU A 83 18.00 14.18 1.81
C LEU A 83 17.36 15.43 2.47
N PRO A 84 17.49 16.61 1.83
CA PRO A 84 17.05 17.85 2.43
C PRO A 84 15.54 17.88 2.62
N ASN A 85 15.13 18.53 3.70
CA ASN A 85 13.75 18.73 4.09
C ASN A 85 13.50 20.23 4.40
N GLU A 86 12.25 20.67 4.29
CA GLU A 86 11.89 22.10 4.34
C GLU A 86 11.53 22.61 5.75
N TRP A 87 10.85 21.81 6.58
CA TRP A 87 10.29 22.29 7.86
C TRP A 87 10.31 21.30 9.02
N GLY A 88 10.54 20.01 8.75
CA GLY A 88 10.37 18.97 9.75
C GLY A 88 11.61 18.62 10.59
N HIS A 89 11.36 18.18 11.83
CA HIS A 89 12.31 17.55 12.75
C HIS A 89 11.80 16.18 13.22
N VAL A 90 10.63 15.74 12.75
CA VAL A 90 10.13 14.39 13.04
C VAL A 90 11.03 13.36 12.36
N MET A 91 11.50 12.41 13.18
CA MET A 91 12.45 11.39 12.73
C MET A 91 11.73 10.10 12.31
N LYS A 92 11.99 9.63 11.08
CA LYS A 92 11.68 8.26 10.63
C LYS A 92 12.93 7.38 10.70
N MET A 93 12.74 6.06 10.70
CA MET A 93 13.80 5.07 10.98
C MET A 93 14.57 5.35 12.28
N ARG A 94 13.85 5.74 13.35
CA ARG A 94 14.41 6.17 14.65
C ARG A 94 15.43 5.17 15.19
N TYR A 95 16.54 5.68 15.72
CA TYR A 95 17.63 4.89 16.32
C TYR A 95 18.35 3.93 15.35
N SER A 96 18.12 4.06 14.04
CA SER A 96 18.96 3.43 13.02
C SER A 96 20.06 4.40 12.55
N PRO A 97 21.19 3.89 12.01
CA PRO A 97 22.22 4.73 11.40
C PRO A 97 21.75 5.56 10.19
N TRP A 98 20.53 5.31 9.70
CA TRP A 98 19.91 5.97 8.55
C TRP A 98 18.73 6.87 8.93
N GLN A 99 18.50 7.09 10.23
CA GLN A 99 17.41 7.96 10.68
C GLN A 99 17.40 9.28 9.91
N LEU A 100 16.21 9.70 9.48
CA LEU A 100 16.02 10.89 8.65
C LEU A 100 14.94 11.78 9.26
N ALA A 101 15.19 13.09 9.24
CA ALA A 101 14.16 14.08 9.47
C ALA A 101 13.29 14.17 8.22
N VAL A 102 11.97 14.27 8.39
CA VAL A 102 11.01 14.36 7.30
C VAL A 102 10.06 15.51 7.52
N ASP A 103 9.50 16.03 6.43
CA ASP A 103 8.53 17.12 6.45
C ASP A 103 7.13 16.60 6.81
N SER A 104 6.93 16.24 8.08
CA SER A 104 5.65 15.73 8.53
C SER A 104 4.58 16.81 8.46
N VAL A 105 3.39 16.45 7.97
CA VAL A 105 2.28 17.38 7.73
C VAL A 105 1.71 17.99 9.01
N GLU A 106 1.81 17.29 10.14
CA GLU A 106 1.30 17.76 11.43
C GLU A 106 2.30 18.60 12.24
N GLU A 107 3.55 18.79 11.79
CA GLU A 107 4.55 19.57 12.52
C GLU A 107 4.23 21.06 12.59
N GLN A 108 4.68 21.73 13.65
CA GLN A 108 4.37 23.14 13.93
C GLN A 108 4.85 24.09 12.82
N ALA A 109 5.96 23.75 12.15
CA ALA A 109 6.50 24.52 11.05
C ALA A 109 5.87 24.15 9.68
N SER A 110 5.05 23.09 9.63
CA SER A 110 4.35 22.69 8.42
C SER A 110 3.29 23.73 8.02
N PRO A 111 3.16 24.06 6.73
CA PRO A 111 2.06 24.92 6.26
C PRO A 111 0.67 24.31 6.53
N TYR A 112 0.60 23.00 6.80
CA TYR A 112 -0.65 22.29 7.07
C TYR A 112 -0.98 22.15 8.57
N HIS A 113 -0.09 22.58 9.47
CA HIS A 113 -0.28 22.46 10.92
C HIS A 113 -1.65 22.93 11.43
N PRO A 114 -2.23 24.05 10.94
CA PRO A 114 -3.55 24.50 11.40
C PRO A 114 -4.70 23.51 11.17
N LEU A 115 -4.56 22.56 10.24
CA LEU A 115 -5.52 21.48 10.05
C LEU A 115 -5.42 20.45 11.19
N PHE A 116 -4.20 20.07 11.55
CA PHE A 116 -3.94 18.95 12.48
C PHE A 116 -4.07 19.31 13.96
N VAL A 117 -4.31 20.58 14.29
CA VAL A 117 -4.68 21.00 15.65
C VAL A 117 -6.19 20.92 15.91
N GLN A 118 -7.00 20.63 14.88
CA GLN A 118 -8.46 20.50 15.00
C GLN A 118 -8.81 19.09 15.50
N GLU A 119 -9.51 19.01 16.64
CA GLU A 119 -9.86 17.73 17.26
C GLU A 119 -10.98 16.98 16.52
N ASP A 120 -11.80 17.68 15.74
CA ASP A 120 -12.95 17.17 15.00
C ASP A 120 -12.69 16.93 13.50
N LEU A 121 -11.43 17.06 13.06
CA LEU A 121 -11.05 16.80 11.68
C LEU A 121 -11.34 15.33 11.32
N SER A 122 -12.18 15.13 10.30
CA SER A 122 -12.68 13.80 9.92
C SER A 122 -12.34 13.47 8.46
N LEU A 123 -12.62 12.24 8.04
CA LEU A 123 -12.55 11.81 6.65
C LEU A 123 -13.82 12.12 5.85
N GLU A 124 -14.85 12.72 6.46
CA GLU A 124 -16.08 13.12 5.75
C GLU A 124 -16.70 11.97 4.93
N GLY A 125 -16.72 10.77 5.49
CA GLY A 125 -17.23 9.57 4.82
C GLY A 125 -16.34 8.99 3.72
N THR A 126 -15.21 9.63 3.38
CA THR A 126 -14.31 9.23 2.27
C THR A 126 -14.04 7.72 2.30
N PRO A 127 -14.27 7.01 1.18
CA PRO A 127 -14.01 5.58 1.12
C PRO A 127 -12.51 5.30 1.15
N VAL A 128 -12.14 4.33 1.99
CA VAL A 128 -10.77 3.85 2.12
C VAL A 128 -10.71 2.38 1.73
N LEU A 129 -10.03 2.07 0.63
CA LEU A 129 -9.85 0.73 0.12
C LEU A 129 -8.60 0.08 0.73
N ILE A 130 -8.81 -0.88 1.61
CA ILE A 130 -7.79 -1.49 2.47
C ILE A 130 -7.40 -2.87 1.94
N SER A 131 -6.10 -3.13 1.75
CA SER A 131 -5.61 -4.47 1.37
C SER A 131 -4.21 -4.80 1.89
N GLU A 132 -3.92 -6.10 2.06
CA GLU A 132 -2.61 -6.60 2.52
C GLU A 132 -1.54 -6.52 1.45
N LEU A 133 -1.90 -6.73 0.18
CA LEU A 133 -0.93 -6.97 -0.87
C LEU A 133 -0.69 -5.70 -1.70
N HIS A 134 0.52 -5.15 -1.60
CA HIS A 134 0.98 -4.03 -2.43
C HIS A 134 0.81 -4.27 -3.94
N SER A 135 0.94 -5.52 -4.38
CA SER A 135 0.78 -5.93 -5.78
C SER A 135 -0.62 -5.73 -6.34
N LEU A 136 -1.62 -5.47 -5.49
CA LEU A 136 -2.99 -5.16 -5.92
C LEU A 136 -3.20 -3.66 -6.19
N LEU A 137 -2.27 -2.81 -5.74
CA LEU A 137 -2.31 -1.36 -5.94
C LEU A 137 -2.58 -0.94 -7.40
N PRO A 138 -1.83 -1.43 -8.41
CA PRO A 138 -2.07 -0.98 -9.79
C PRO A 138 -3.46 -1.35 -10.30
N VAL A 139 -3.95 -2.56 -10.02
CA VAL A 139 -5.27 -2.96 -10.50
C VAL A 139 -6.38 -2.16 -9.82
N ALA A 140 -6.29 -1.96 -8.50
CA ALA A 140 -7.27 -1.17 -7.76
C ALA A 140 -7.32 0.29 -8.25
N VAL A 141 -6.16 0.95 -8.40
CA VAL A 141 -6.08 2.35 -8.83
C VAL A 141 -6.54 2.52 -10.27
N LEU A 142 -6.11 1.65 -11.19
CA LEU A 142 -6.51 1.77 -12.60
C LEU A 142 -8.00 1.49 -12.83
N ALA A 143 -8.58 0.52 -12.11
CA ALA A 143 -10.02 0.25 -12.18
C ALA A 143 -10.84 1.47 -11.72
N LEU A 144 -10.46 2.09 -10.59
CA LEU A 144 -11.05 3.35 -10.13
C LEU A 144 -10.90 4.47 -11.17
N HIS A 145 -9.69 4.64 -11.71
CA HIS A 145 -9.39 5.70 -12.67
C HIS A 145 -10.14 5.55 -13.99
N ILE A 146 -10.35 4.32 -14.48
CA ILE A 146 -11.13 4.07 -15.70
C ILE A 146 -12.60 4.45 -15.50
N LYS A 147 -13.17 4.14 -14.34
CA LYS A 147 -14.56 4.46 -14.01
C LYS A 147 -14.76 5.96 -13.79
N ASN A 148 -13.83 6.58 -13.07
CA ASN A 148 -13.87 8.01 -12.79
C ASN A 148 -12.49 8.65 -12.98
N PRO A 149 -12.15 9.10 -14.21
CA PRO A 149 -10.85 9.71 -14.51
C PRO A 149 -10.57 11.01 -13.75
N ASN A 150 -11.61 11.64 -13.21
CA ASN A 150 -11.51 12.89 -12.47
C ASN A 150 -11.33 12.67 -10.95
N ALA A 151 -11.54 11.45 -10.46
CA ALA A 151 -11.39 11.15 -9.04
C ALA A 151 -9.93 11.30 -8.61
N ARG A 152 -9.71 12.03 -7.51
CA ARG A 152 -8.40 12.14 -6.86
C ARG A 152 -8.15 10.93 -6.00
N ILE A 153 -7.40 9.98 -6.55
CA ILE A 153 -7.00 8.75 -5.85
C ILE A 153 -5.66 8.99 -5.16
N VAL A 154 -5.62 8.78 -3.83
CA VAL A 154 -4.41 8.96 -3.01
C VAL A 154 -4.05 7.65 -2.32
N TYR A 155 -2.77 7.28 -2.38
CA TYR A 155 -2.25 6.07 -1.75
C TYR A 155 -1.65 6.39 -0.37
N VAL A 156 -2.15 5.73 0.67
CA VAL A 156 -1.60 5.81 2.03
C VAL A 156 -0.85 4.52 2.35
N MET A 157 0.45 4.63 2.64
CA MET A 157 1.34 3.52 2.93
C MET A 157 1.65 3.46 4.44
N PRO A 158 1.09 2.48 5.18
CA PRO A 158 1.47 2.24 6.57
C PRO A 158 2.80 1.48 6.67
N ASP A 159 3.40 1.50 7.85
CA ASP A 159 4.78 1.04 8.09
C ASP A 159 4.93 -0.44 8.47
N GLY A 160 3.85 -1.24 8.40
CA GLY A 160 3.91 -2.69 8.58
C GLY A 160 4.76 -3.40 7.52
N ALA A 161 5.01 -2.71 6.39
CA ALA A 161 6.02 -3.04 5.39
C ALA A 161 6.68 -1.74 4.91
N SER A 162 7.83 -1.41 5.50
CA SER A 162 8.42 -0.07 5.45
C SER A 162 9.65 0.04 4.55
N LEU A 163 9.75 -0.75 3.47
CA LEU A 163 10.75 -0.42 2.44
C LEU A 163 10.38 0.94 1.82
N PRO A 164 11.35 1.76 1.40
CA PRO A 164 11.06 3.09 0.88
C PRO A 164 10.12 3.02 -0.32
N ILE A 165 9.13 3.92 -0.37
CA ILE A 165 8.07 3.86 -1.38
C ILE A 165 8.62 3.95 -2.82
N ALA A 166 9.76 4.63 -2.99
CA ALA A 166 10.47 4.77 -4.27
C ALA A 166 10.92 3.43 -4.87
N LEU A 167 10.98 2.36 -4.07
CA LEU A 167 11.23 1.00 -4.57
C LEU A 167 10.08 0.46 -5.44
N SER A 168 8.87 0.99 -5.26
CA SER A 168 7.72 0.50 -6.01
C SER A 168 7.67 1.09 -7.42
N GLN A 169 7.97 0.24 -8.41
CA GLN A 169 7.72 0.54 -9.82
C GLN A 169 6.24 0.83 -10.10
N HIS A 170 5.32 0.19 -9.34
CA HIS A 170 3.89 0.46 -9.50
C HIS A 170 3.52 1.88 -9.08
N VAL A 171 4.01 2.36 -7.93
CA VAL A 171 3.78 3.75 -7.49
C VAL A 171 4.36 4.72 -8.52
N HIS A 172 5.59 4.49 -8.97
CA HIS A 172 6.21 5.32 -10.00
C HIS A 172 5.36 5.39 -11.29
N GLN A 173 4.97 4.23 -11.84
CA GLN A 173 4.20 4.16 -13.08
C GLN A 173 2.80 4.80 -12.94
N LEU A 174 2.13 4.61 -11.80
CA LEU A 174 0.81 5.20 -11.53
C LEU A 174 0.88 6.73 -11.32
N LYS A 175 1.99 7.25 -10.82
CA LYS A 175 2.23 8.70 -10.73
C LYS A 175 2.52 9.28 -12.12
N VAL A 176 3.38 8.62 -12.91
CA VAL A 176 3.77 9.06 -14.26
C VAL A 176 2.58 9.09 -15.22
N ASN A 177 1.69 8.10 -15.15
CA ASN A 177 0.50 8.05 -16.01
C ASN A 177 -0.69 8.90 -15.49
N GLY A 178 -0.54 9.54 -14.32
CA GLY A 178 -1.56 10.41 -13.73
C GLY A 178 -2.75 9.69 -13.08
N SER A 179 -2.75 8.36 -12.99
CA SER A 179 -3.84 7.62 -12.33
C SER A 179 -3.78 7.69 -10.80
N LEU A 180 -2.62 8.00 -10.22
CA LEU A 180 -2.45 8.24 -8.79
C LEU A 180 -2.06 9.70 -8.56
N ALA A 181 -2.87 10.43 -7.79
CA ALA A 181 -2.66 11.86 -7.55
C ALA A 181 -1.47 12.09 -6.61
N ALA A 182 -1.47 11.40 -5.47
CA ALA A 182 -0.46 11.57 -4.43
C ALA A 182 -0.26 10.29 -3.59
N THR A 183 0.80 10.33 -2.79
CA THR A 183 1.18 9.29 -1.84
C THR A 183 1.44 9.90 -0.47
N VAL A 184 1.01 9.21 0.58
CA VAL A 184 1.27 9.58 1.97
C VAL A 184 1.91 8.39 2.67
N THR A 185 3.08 8.56 3.26
CA THR A 185 3.68 7.52 4.10
C THR A 185 3.48 7.85 5.57
N THR A 186 3.24 6.81 6.39
CA THR A 186 2.88 6.97 7.79
C THR A 186 3.82 6.17 8.69
N GLY A 187 3.98 6.58 9.95
CA GLY A 187 4.85 5.87 10.90
C GLY A 187 6.31 5.89 10.46
N HIS A 188 6.92 4.72 10.29
CA HIS A 188 8.30 4.55 9.83
C HIS A 188 8.48 4.25 8.34
N ALA A 189 7.39 4.10 7.57
CA ALA A 189 7.44 4.14 6.11
C ALA A 189 7.76 5.58 5.67
N TRP A 190 8.50 5.76 4.58
CA TRP A 190 8.98 7.08 4.15
C TRP A 190 9.19 7.19 2.64
N GLY A 191 9.30 8.44 2.16
CA GLY A 191 9.60 8.82 0.78
C GLY A 191 8.37 9.16 -0.07
N GLY A 192 7.20 9.36 0.55
CA GLY A 192 5.97 9.76 -0.15
C GLY A 192 5.94 11.24 -0.50
N ASP A 193 4.91 11.66 -1.24
CA ASP A 193 4.67 13.08 -1.50
C ASP A 193 4.36 13.85 -0.19
N ARG A 194 3.76 13.15 0.78
CA ARG A 194 3.52 13.61 2.14
C ARG A 194 4.02 12.59 3.15
N GLU A 195 4.47 13.10 4.28
CA GLU A 195 4.95 12.33 5.41
C GLU A 195 4.05 12.62 6.62
N SER A 196 3.74 11.57 7.39
CA SER A 196 2.95 11.69 8.62
C SER A 196 3.47 10.74 9.70
N LEU A 197 3.28 11.10 10.97
CA LEU A 197 3.72 10.31 12.12
C LEU A 197 2.84 9.09 12.36
N THR A 198 1.55 9.18 12.06
CA THR A 198 0.58 8.11 12.34
C THR A 198 -0.32 7.84 11.15
N ILE A 199 -0.92 6.65 11.10
CA ILE A 199 -1.92 6.33 10.08
C ILE A 199 -3.12 7.30 10.09
N HIS A 200 -3.50 7.81 11.26
CA HIS A 200 -4.60 8.76 11.42
C HIS A 200 -4.29 10.08 10.69
N SER A 201 -3.15 10.69 11.01
CA SER A 201 -2.69 11.92 10.34
C SER A 201 -2.49 11.69 8.85
N GLY A 202 -1.98 10.52 8.44
CA GLY A 202 -1.79 10.19 7.03
C GLY A 202 -3.09 10.08 6.23
N LEU A 203 -4.14 9.47 6.82
CA LEU A 203 -5.48 9.43 6.21
C LEU A 203 -6.09 10.84 6.11
N LEU A 204 -5.96 11.64 7.16
CA LEU A 204 -6.43 13.04 7.17
C LEU A 204 -5.67 13.90 6.16
N ALA A 205 -4.36 13.68 6.00
CA ALA A 205 -3.55 14.36 5.00
C ALA A 205 -3.99 13.99 3.58
N ALA A 206 -4.26 12.71 3.32
CA ALA A 206 -4.80 12.27 2.04
C ALA A 206 -6.11 13.01 1.73
N ARG A 207 -7.03 13.12 2.69
CA ARG A 207 -8.30 13.84 2.49
C ARG A 207 -8.12 15.35 2.37
N HIS A 208 -7.43 16.00 3.30
CA HIS A 208 -7.49 17.47 3.46
C HIS A 208 -6.33 18.22 2.79
N VAL A 209 -5.16 17.58 2.67
CA VAL A 209 -3.99 18.16 2.00
C VAL A 209 -3.96 17.78 0.52
N GLU A 210 -4.24 16.51 0.22
CA GLU A 210 -4.23 16.00 -1.16
C GLU A 210 -5.62 15.90 -1.79
N HIS A 211 -6.67 16.34 -1.08
CA HIS A 211 -8.05 16.39 -1.58
C HIS A 211 -8.53 15.05 -2.15
N ALA A 212 -8.20 13.94 -1.49
CA ALA A 212 -8.60 12.61 -1.94
C ALA A 212 -10.13 12.48 -1.98
N ASP A 213 -10.65 12.02 -3.13
CA ASP A 213 -12.02 11.52 -3.25
C ASP A 213 -12.07 10.04 -2.82
N ILE A 214 -10.97 9.32 -3.04
CA ILE A 214 -10.80 7.91 -2.70
C ILE A 214 -9.41 7.71 -2.15
N ILE A 215 -9.31 7.03 -1.02
CA ILE A 215 -8.03 6.65 -0.43
C ILE A 215 -7.82 5.15 -0.67
N VAL A 216 -6.65 4.78 -1.18
CA VAL A 216 -6.20 3.38 -1.21
C VAL A 216 -5.18 3.22 -0.09
N CYS A 217 -5.41 2.30 0.84
CA CYS A 217 -4.50 2.02 1.95
C CYS A 217 -4.03 0.57 1.89
N MET A 218 -2.81 0.36 1.39
CA MET A 218 -2.21 -0.96 1.25
C MET A 218 -0.82 -0.97 1.87
N LEU A 219 -0.42 -2.10 2.46
CA LEU A 219 0.95 -2.24 2.95
C LEU A 219 1.95 -1.98 1.81
N GLY A 220 3.07 -1.33 2.14
CA GLY A 220 4.15 -1.10 1.20
C GLY A 220 4.95 -2.36 0.85
N PRO A 221 6.02 -2.22 0.06
CA PRO A 221 6.95 -3.31 -0.19
C PRO A 221 7.66 -3.77 1.10
N GLY A 222 8.02 -5.06 1.16
CA GLY A 222 8.75 -5.62 2.31
C GLY A 222 7.90 -6.26 3.38
N VAL A 223 6.71 -6.77 3.02
CA VAL A 223 5.87 -7.55 3.95
C VAL A 223 6.62 -8.77 4.48
N ALA A 224 6.43 -9.05 5.77
CA ALA A 224 7.01 -10.20 6.46
C ALA A 224 5.92 -11.15 6.95
N GLY A 225 6.28 -12.43 7.07
CA GLY A 225 5.41 -13.47 7.60
C GLY A 225 6.22 -14.64 8.11
N THR A 226 6.02 -15.00 9.37
CA THR A 226 6.73 -16.10 10.05
C THR A 226 5.96 -17.42 9.96
N GLY A 227 4.75 -17.42 9.39
CA GLY A 227 3.85 -18.58 9.39
C GLY A 227 3.17 -18.84 10.74
N THR A 228 3.39 -17.99 11.74
CA THR A 228 2.68 -18.02 13.02
C THR A 228 1.38 -17.22 12.96
N PRO A 229 0.44 -17.41 13.90
CA PRO A 229 -0.86 -16.75 13.85
C PRO A 229 -0.83 -15.22 13.83
N TYR A 230 0.19 -14.58 14.42
CA TYR A 230 0.26 -13.11 14.55
C TYR A 230 1.54 -12.50 13.97
N GLY A 231 2.56 -13.30 13.66
CA GLY A 231 3.82 -12.80 13.15
C GLY A 231 3.76 -12.54 11.63
N PHE A 232 2.89 -11.63 11.19
CA PHE A 232 2.81 -11.19 9.79
C PHE A 232 2.43 -9.70 9.71
N SER A 233 2.98 -8.99 8.72
CA SER A 233 2.80 -7.53 8.56
C SER A 233 1.34 -7.08 8.43
N GLY A 234 0.52 -7.91 7.78
CA GLY A 234 -0.91 -7.66 7.55
C GLY A 234 -1.74 -7.42 8.81
N ILE A 235 -1.24 -7.81 9.99
CA ILE A 235 -1.95 -7.59 11.26
C ILE A 235 -2.27 -6.11 11.50
N GLN A 236 -1.41 -5.20 11.00
CA GLN A 236 -1.58 -3.75 11.12
C GLN A 236 -2.85 -3.25 10.42
N LEU A 237 -3.41 -3.98 9.44
CA LEU A 237 -4.63 -3.54 8.77
C LEU A 237 -5.85 -3.48 9.71
N ALA A 238 -5.81 -4.17 10.86
CA ALA A 238 -6.81 -3.96 11.90
C ALA A 238 -6.79 -2.52 12.42
N GLU A 239 -5.60 -1.96 12.66
CA GLU A 239 -5.42 -0.57 13.09
C GLU A 239 -5.86 0.41 12.00
N VAL A 240 -5.62 0.07 10.72
CA VAL A 240 -6.13 0.87 9.59
C VAL A 240 -7.66 0.91 9.59
N ILE A 241 -8.33 -0.24 9.74
CA ILE A 241 -9.80 -0.29 9.83
C ILE A 241 -10.30 0.57 10.99
N HIS A 242 -9.67 0.49 12.16
CA HIS A 242 -10.06 1.29 13.32
C HIS A 242 -9.85 2.77 13.08
N ALA A 243 -8.71 3.16 12.49
CA ALA A 243 -8.40 4.56 12.19
C ALA A 243 -9.42 5.16 11.21
N VAL A 244 -9.74 4.44 10.13
CA VAL A 244 -10.76 4.88 9.16
C VAL A 244 -12.12 5.05 9.84
N ALA A 245 -12.57 4.06 10.61
CA ALA A 245 -13.86 4.11 11.30
C ALA A 245 -13.92 5.25 12.33
N THR A 246 -12.86 5.43 13.12
CA THR A 246 -12.79 6.46 14.17
C THR A 246 -12.75 7.87 13.59
N LEU A 247 -12.10 8.04 12.44
CA LEU A 247 -12.07 9.33 11.72
C LEU A 247 -13.31 9.54 10.84
N GLY A 248 -14.34 8.69 10.92
CA GLY A 248 -15.58 8.87 10.16
C GLY A 248 -15.46 8.62 8.66
N GLY A 249 -14.48 7.84 8.22
CA GLY A 249 -14.37 7.34 6.84
C GLY A 249 -15.13 6.04 6.63
N THR A 250 -15.14 5.54 5.38
CA THR A 250 -15.83 4.29 5.01
C THR A 250 -14.81 3.18 4.72
N PRO A 251 -14.60 2.21 5.63
CA PRO A 251 -13.58 1.16 5.44
C PRO A 251 -14.08 0.04 4.53
N PHE A 252 -13.53 -0.01 3.30
CA PHE A 252 -13.66 -1.15 2.40
C PHE A 252 -12.45 -2.08 2.57
N PHE A 253 -12.68 -3.36 2.82
CA PHE A 253 -11.61 -4.34 3.01
C PHE A 253 -11.60 -5.35 1.87
N ILE A 254 -10.49 -5.38 1.12
CA ILE A 254 -10.24 -6.40 0.09
C ILE A 254 -9.62 -7.62 0.79
N PRO A 255 -10.36 -8.74 0.90
CA PRO A 255 -9.79 -9.97 1.43
C PRO A 255 -8.69 -10.49 0.50
N ARG A 256 -7.59 -10.95 1.08
CA ARG A 256 -6.60 -11.73 0.34
C ARG A 256 -7.23 -13.07 -0.07
N ILE A 257 -7.58 -13.18 -1.35
CA ILE A 257 -8.15 -14.37 -1.97
C ILE A 257 -7.19 -14.88 -3.06
N SER A 258 -6.97 -16.19 -3.10
CA SER A 258 -6.05 -16.81 -4.05
C SER A 258 -6.40 -18.29 -4.22
N PHE A 259 -6.46 -18.78 -5.45
CA PHE A 259 -6.69 -20.20 -5.75
C PHE A 259 -5.46 -20.88 -6.35
N GLY A 260 -4.41 -20.11 -6.67
CA GLY A 260 -3.14 -20.63 -7.15
C GLY A 260 -2.05 -20.73 -6.08
N ASP A 261 -2.34 -20.47 -4.80
CA ASP A 261 -1.32 -20.51 -3.74
C ASP A 261 -1.17 -21.97 -3.27
N PRO A 262 0.03 -22.56 -3.36
CA PRO A 262 0.22 -23.97 -2.99
C PRO A 262 0.05 -24.21 -1.48
N ARG A 263 0.09 -23.15 -0.66
CA ARG A 263 -0.03 -23.25 0.79
C ARG A 263 -1.52 -23.28 1.15
N THR A 264 -1.96 -24.39 1.74
CA THR A 264 -3.37 -24.63 2.11
C THR A 264 -4.01 -23.49 2.91
N ARG A 265 -3.26 -22.85 3.82
CA ARG A 265 -3.73 -21.70 4.63
C ARG A 265 -3.99 -20.40 3.84
N HIS A 266 -3.65 -20.38 2.55
CA HIS A 266 -3.85 -19.27 1.63
C HIS A 266 -4.70 -19.63 0.40
N TYR A 267 -5.23 -20.85 0.33
CA TYR A 267 -6.14 -21.28 -0.72
C TYR A 267 -7.58 -20.83 -0.42
N GLY A 268 -8.23 -20.19 -1.38
CA GLY A 268 -9.46 -19.42 -1.16
C GLY A 268 -9.15 -18.16 -0.35
N VAL A 269 -9.81 -17.98 0.79
CA VAL A 269 -9.58 -16.86 1.71
C VAL A 269 -8.37 -17.14 2.60
N SER A 270 -7.39 -16.24 2.57
CA SER A 270 -6.19 -16.34 3.39
C SER A 270 -6.49 -16.34 4.89
N HIS A 271 -5.80 -17.19 5.65
CA HIS A 271 -5.82 -17.14 7.13
C HIS A 271 -5.46 -15.75 7.70
N HIS A 272 -4.64 -14.96 6.99
CA HIS A 272 -4.34 -13.58 7.40
C HIS A 272 -5.62 -12.73 7.44
N THR A 273 -6.40 -12.75 6.36
CA THR A 273 -7.74 -12.12 6.28
C THR A 273 -8.63 -12.57 7.42
N VAL A 274 -8.73 -13.89 7.63
CA VAL A 274 -9.57 -14.47 8.68
C VAL A 274 -9.13 -13.97 10.06
N SER A 275 -7.83 -13.92 10.33
CA SER A 275 -7.28 -13.46 11.60
C SER A 275 -7.63 -12.00 11.85
N ILE A 276 -7.38 -11.14 10.87
CA ILE A 276 -7.65 -9.70 10.95
C ILE A 276 -9.13 -9.48 11.26
N LEU A 277 -10.03 -9.98 10.40
CA LEU A 277 -11.47 -9.70 10.50
C LEU A 277 -12.10 -10.34 11.74
N ASN A 278 -11.83 -11.62 12.01
CA ASN A 278 -12.54 -12.29 13.11
C ASN A 278 -12.12 -11.76 14.49
N ARG A 279 -10.82 -11.51 14.68
CA ARG A 279 -10.23 -11.25 16.01
C ARG A 279 -9.84 -9.81 16.25
N PHE A 280 -9.24 -9.12 15.28
CA PHE A 280 -8.55 -7.84 15.52
C PHE A 280 -9.33 -6.63 15.00
N ALA A 281 -10.13 -6.79 13.95
CA ALA A 281 -11.06 -5.76 13.51
C ALA A 281 -12.23 -5.68 14.51
N LEU A 282 -12.21 -4.65 15.36
CA LEU A 282 -13.23 -4.39 16.37
C LEU A 282 -14.32 -3.46 15.84
N CYS A 283 -14.03 -2.72 14.77
CA CYS A 283 -14.98 -1.88 14.06
C CYS A 283 -15.54 -2.61 12.82
N PRO A 284 -16.79 -2.33 12.43
CA PRO A 284 -17.34 -2.84 11.17
C PRO A 284 -16.54 -2.39 9.96
N ALA A 285 -16.53 -3.24 8.93
CA ALA A 285 -15.92 -2.96 7.65
C ALA A 285 -16.79 -3.57 6.54
N LEU A 286 -16.74 -2.95 5.36
CA LEU A 286 -17.35 -3.46 4.15
C LEU A 286 -16.38 -4.44 3.49
N VAL A 287 -16.61 -5.74 3.64
CA VAL A 287 -15.73 -6.78 3.11
C VAL A 287 -16.21 -7.17 1.72
N THR A 288 -15.38 -6.92 0.70
CA THR A 288 -15.74 -7.18 -0.71
C THR A 288 -15.48 -8.63 -1.07
N ILE A 289 -16.53 -9.38 -1.42
CA ILE A 289 -16.47 -10.81 -1.74
C ILE A 289 -16.74 -11.03 -3.24
N PRO A 290 -15.83 -11.63 -3.99
CA PRO A 290 -16.04 -11.89 -5.41
C PRO A 290 -17.11 -12.96 -5.65
N ILE A 291 -17.84 -12.82 -6.75
CA ILE A 291 -18.70 -13.86 -7.35
C ILE A 291 -18.05 -14.31 -8.65
N PHE A 292 -17.52 -15.53 -8.69
CA PHE A 292 -16.85 -16.14 -9.85
C PHE A 292 -17.80 -16.89 -10.78
N ARG A 293 -18.96 -17.36 -10.28
CA ARG A 293 -19.94 -18.23 -10.97
C ARG A 293 -19.40 -19.62 -11.31
N ASP A 294 -18.57 -20.16 -10.43
CA ASP A 294 -18.06 -21.53 -10.49
C ASP A 294 -17.85 -22.11 -9.08
N GLU A 295 -17.19 -23.27 -9.00
CA GLU A 295 -16.88 -23.99 -7.75
C GLU A 295 -16.13 -23.16 -6.69
N ARG A 296 -15.45 -22.07 -7.09
CA ARG A 296 -14.76 -21.18 -6.15
C ARG A 296 -15.73 -20.50 -5.20
N ASP A 297 -16.95 -20.19 -5.65
CA ASP A 297 -17.96 -19.51 -4.83
C ASP A 297 -18.39 -20.36 -3.64
N GLU A 298 -18.48 -21.68 -3.82
CA GLU A 298 -18.80 -22.63 -2.74
C GLU A 298 -17.68 -22.69 -1.69
N VAL A 299 -16.41 -22.63 -2.14
CA VAL A 299 -15.24 -22.59 -1.25
C VAL A 299 -15.27 -21.31 -0.41
N LEU A 300 -15.48 -20.16 -1.04
CA LEU A 300 -15.54 -18.87 -0.34
C LEU A 300 -16.69 -18.83 0.66
N SER A 301 -17.89 -19.24 0.26
CA SER A 301 -19.07 -19.31 1.13
C SER A 301 -18.79 -20.13 2.40
N ARG A 302 -18.14 -21.29 2.25
CA ARG A 302 -17.77 -22.14 3.38
C ARG A 302 -16.74 -21.49 4.31
N GLN A 303 -15.70 -20.87 3.74
CA GLN A 303 -14.61 -20.28 4.51
C GLN A 303 -15.02 -18.99 5.24
N MET A 304 -15.94 -18.21 4.67
CA MET A 304 -16.39 -16.94 5.23
C MET A 304 -17.43 -17.10 6.35
N LYS A 305 -18.12 -18.25 6.41
CA LYS A 305 -19.20 -18.51 7.39
C LYS A 305 -18.84 -18.19 8.84
N ALA A 306 -17.60 -18.48 9.26
CA ALA A 306 -17.17 -18.18 10.63
C ALA A 306 -17.11 -16.68 10.93
N ILE A 307 -16.75 -15.86 9.94
CA ILE A 307 -16.69 -14.41 10.05
C ILE A 307 -18.10 -13.82 9.96
N GLU A 308 -18.94 -14.36 9.07
CA GLU A 308 -20.35 -13.97 8.94
C GLU A 308 -21.15 -14.18 10.23
N VAL A 309 -20.97 -15.33 10.89
CA VAL A 309 -21.68 -15.66 12.14
C VAL A 309 -21.30 -14.70 13.28
N ALA A 310 -20.08 -14.14 13.27
CA ALA A 310 -19.68 -13.14 14.25
C ALA A 310 -20.45 -11.81 14.10
N GLY A 311 -21.07 -11.55 12.94
CA GLY A 311 -21.97 -10.41 12.70
C GLY A 311 -21.33 -9.03 12.79
N LYS A 312 -20.00 -8.91 12.78
CA LYS A 312 -19.27 -7.64 12.94
C LYS A 312 -19.12 -6.85 11.63
N HIS A 313 -19.07 -7.54 10.50
CA HIS A 313 -18.73 -6.97 9.20
C HIS A 313 -19.88 -7.15 8.21
N ILE A 314 -19.90 -6.28 7.21
CA ILE A 314 -20.91 -6.30 6.15
C ILE A 314 -20.24 -6.84 4.89
N PHE A 315 -20.77 -7.95 4.38
CA PHE A 315 -20.24 -8.59 3.18
C PHE A 315 -20.96 -8.07 1.96
N ILE A 316 -20.21 -7.45 1.05
CA ILE A 316 -20.73 -6.97 -0.22
C ILE A 316 -20.22 -7.92 -1.29
N LYS A 317 -21.14 -8.53 -2.03
CA LYS A 317 -20.79 -9.45 -3.12
C LYS A 317 -20.85 -8.71 -4.44
N GLY A 318 -19.83 -8.88 -5.28
CA GLY A 318 -19.77 -8.26 -6.60
C GLY A 318 -19.25 -9.22 -7.66
N LYS A 319 -19.71 -9.05 -8.90
CA LYS A 319 -19.22 -9.86 -10.03
C LYS A 319 -17.78 -9.47 -10.35
N VAL A 320 -16.91 -10.46 -10.56
CA VAL A 320 -15.54 -10.19 -11.02
C VAL A 320 -15.48 -9.87 -12.52
N PRO A 321 -14.51 -9.05 -12.97
CA PRO A 321 -14.28 -8.82 -14.39
C PRO A 321 -13.80 -10.09 -15.10
N ASP A 322 -14.03 -10.17 -16.40
CA ASP A 322 -13.51 -11.25 -17.24
C ASP A 322 -11.96 -11.17 -17.33
N PRO A 323 -11.24 -12.31 -17.42
CA PRO A 323 -9.79 -12.32 -17.64
C PRO A 323 -9.31 -11.44 -18.81
N SER A 324 -10.11 -11.25 -19.86
CA SER A 324 -9.78 -10.37 -20.99
C SER A 324 -9.72 -8.88 -20.61
N GLU A 325 -10.48 -8.45 -19.60
CA GLU A 325 -10.43 -7.08 -19.07
C GLU A 325 -9.12 -6.86 -18.31
N LEU A 326 -8.67 -7.84 -17.51
CA LEU A 326 -7.35 -7.81 -16.87
C LEU A 326 -6.21 -7.77 -17.90
N ALA A 327 -6.31 -8.56 -18.97
CA ALA A 327 -5.33 -8.54 -20.06
C ALA A 327 -5.25 -7.16 -20.73
N SER A 328 -6.39 -6.52 -20.95
CA SER A 328 -6.47 -5.19 -21.56
C SER A 328 -5.88 -4.12 -20.64
N LEU A 329 -6.15 -4.22 -19.34
CA LEU A 329 -5.62 -3.33 -18.32
C LEU A 329 -4.10 -3.43 -18.18
N GLU A 330 -3.56 -4.65 -18.09
CA GLU A 330 -2.12 -4.89 -17.99
C GLU A 330 -1.40 -4.33 -19.24
N LYS A 331 -1.96 -4.60 -20.42
CA LYS A 331 -1.41 -4.11 -21.69
C LYS A 331 -1.39 -2.58 -21.76
N GLY A 332 -2.45 -1.91 -21.29
CA GLY A 332 -2.52 -0.45 -21.25
C GLY A 332 -1.58 0.16 -20.19
N TYR A 333 -1.38 -0.53 -19.08
CA TYR A 333 -0.54 -0.08 -17.98
C TYR A 333 0.96 -0.20 -18.28
N GLY A 334 1.36 -1.24 -19.03
CA GLY A 334 2.74 -1.44 -19.49
C GLY A 334 3.67 -2.16 -18.49
N LEU A 335 3.17 -2.53 -17.31
CA LEU A 335 3.87 -3.38 -16.34
C LEU A 335 3.02 -4.60 -15.99
N SER A 336 3.68 -5.73 -15.74
CA SER A 336 2.97 -6.97 -15.42
C SER A 336 2.33 -6.95 -14.03
N PHE A 337 1.14 -7.54 -13.92
CA PHE A 337 0.48 -7.78 -12.64
C PHE A 337 0.93 -9.12 -12.08
N SER A 338 1.75 -9.06 -11.02
CA SER A 338 2.29 -10.24 -10.35
C SER A 338 2.22 -10.11 -8.83
N THR A 339 1.94 -11.22 -8.16
CA THR A 339 1.86 -11.30 -6.70
C THR A 339 2.46 -12.60 -6.19
N MET A 340 3.36 -12.50 -5.19
CA MET A 340 3.98 -13.66 -4.55
C MET A 340 4.59 -14.68 -5.56
N GLY A 341 5.26 -14.16 -6.60
CA GLY A 341 5.91 -14.97 -7.63
C GLY A 341 4.98 -15.54 -8.70
N ARG A 342 3.71 -15.14 -8.73
CA ARG A 342 2.71 -15.58 -9.72
C ARG A 342 2.14 -14.41 -10.49
N ASN A 343 1.94 -14.55 -11.80
CA ASN A 343 1.24 -13.55 -12.60
C ASN A 343 -0.29 -13.71 -12.50
N TRP A 344 -1.04 -12.75 -13.04
CA TRP A 344 -2.50 -12.79 -13.01
C TRP A 344 -3.10 -13.92 -13.84
N GLN A 345 -2.40 -14.44 -14.85
CA GLN A 345 -2.86 -15.59 -15.64
C GLN A 345 -2.79 -16.90 -14.85
N GLU A 346 -1.79 -17.04 -13.97
CA GLU A 346 -1.62 -18.20 -13.08
C GLU A 346 -2.61 -18.17 -11.90
N ASP A 347 -2.91 -17.00 -11.37
CA ASP A 347 -3.91 -16.81 -10.30
C ASP A 347 -4.65 -15.48 -10.49
N PRO A 348 -5.79 -15.47 -11.21
CA PRO A 348 -6.51 -14.23 -11.53
C PRO A 348 -7.31 -13.69 -10.33
N ALA A 349 -7.66 -14.55 -9.36
CA ALA A 349 -8.59 -14.22 -8.28
C ALA A 349 -8.18 -12.99 -7.44
N PRO A 350 -6.91 -12.80 -7.03
CA PRO A 350 -6.50 -11.60 -6.29
C PRO A 350 -6.78 -10.30 -7.06
N PHE A 351 -6.43 -10.28 -8.35
CA PHE A 351 -6.54 -9.10 -9.21
C PHE A 351 -7.99 -8.81 -9.61
N GLN A 352 -8.75 -9.86 -9.94
CA GLN A 352 -10.19 -9.80 -10.16
C GLN A 352 -10.94 -9.24 -8.94
N THR A 353 -10.55 -9.67 -7.72
CA THR A 353 -11.13 -9.18 -6.47
C THR A 353 -10.79 -7.70 -6.25
N ALA A 354 -9.54 -7.29 -6.51
CA ALA A 354 -9.13 -5.89 -6.38
C ALA A 354 -9.87 -4.95 -7.34
N TRP A 355 -10.08 -5.38 -8.58
CA TRP A 355 -10.88 -4.63 -9.56
C TRP A 355 -12.34 -4.52 -9.09
N MET A 356 -12.99 -5.63 -8.76
CA MET A 356 -14.38 -5.63 -8.31
C MET A 356 -14.58 -4.75 -7.08
N ALA A 357 -13.62 -4.75 -6.15
CA ALA A 357 -13.67 -3.88 -4.99
C ALA A 357 -13.56 -2.39 -5.35
N ALA A 358 -12.72 -2.03 -6.34
CA ALA A 358 -12.65 -0.69 -6.89
C ALA A 358 -14.00 -0.26 -7.51
N ASP A 359 -14.64 -1.13 -8.30
CA ASP A 359 -15.96 -0.86 -8.88
C ASP A 359 -17.02 -0.63 -7.79
N LEU A 360 -17.03 -1.43 -6.72
CA LEU A 360 -17.93 -1.23 -5.59
C LEU A 360 -17.69 0.10 -4.86
N VAL A 361 -16.44 0.51 -4.69
CA VAL A 361 -16.09 1.80 -4.10
C VAL A 361 -16.60 2.95 -4.96
N GLU A 362 -16.38 2.91 -6.26
CA GLU A 362 -16.86 3.96 -7.16
C GLU A 362 -18.39 4.09 -7.11
N ASN A 363 -19.10 2.95 -7.21
CA ASN A 363 -20.55 2.90 -7.10
C ASN A 363 -21.09 3.45 -5.76
N SER A 364 -20.27 3.45 -4.71
CA SER A 364 -20.65 3.94 -3.37
C SER A 364 -20.60 5.47 -3.24
N LEU A 365 -19.82 6.16 -4.08
CA LEU A 365 -19.51 7.59 -3.92
C LEU A 365 -20.76 8.47 -3.86
N GLY A 366 -21.73 8.23 -4.76
CA GLY A 366 -22.97 8.99 -4.80
C GLY A 366 -23.79 8.86 -3.51
N TYR A 367 -23.84 7.65 -2.93
CA TYR A 367 -24.55 7.38 -1.68
C TYR A 367 -23.84 8.01 -0.48
N ILE A 368 -22.52 7.86 -0.41
CA ILE A 368 -21.68 8.44 0.65
C ILE A 368 -21.83 9.96 0.64
N PHE A 369 -21.71 10.60 -0.52
CA PHE A 369 -21.83 12.04 -0.66
C PHE A 369 -23.19 12.57 -0.19
N GLN A 370 -24.29 11.89 -0.56
CA GLN A 370 -25.63 12.24 -0.07
C GLN A 370 -25.74 12.12 1.45
N THR A 371 -25.25 11.02 2.01
CA THR A 371 -25.31 10.75 3.45
C THR A 371 -24.53 11.78 4.26
N VAL A 372 -23.34 12.17 3.78
CA VAL A 372 -22.49 13.18 4.43
C VAL A 372 -23.15 14.56 4.39
N ASN A 373 -23.78 14.94 3.28
CA ASN A 373 -24.51 16.22 3.19
C ASN A 373 -25.70 16.28 4.15
N ASP A 374 -26.40 15.16 4.35
CA ASP A 374 -27.56 15.10 5.25
C ASP A 374 -27.14 15.08 6.73
N ALA A 375 -25.94 14.59 7.06
CA ALA A 375 -25.42 14.46 8.42
C ALA A 375 -23.89 14.63 8.52
N PRO A 376 -23.35 15.86 8.37
CA PRO A 376 -21.91 16.12 8.18
C PRO A 376 -21.01 15.76 9.38
N HIS A 377 -21.58 15.53 10.56
CA HIS A 377 -20.85 15.17 11.78
C HIS A 377 -21.16 13.77 12.31
N SER A 378 -21.88 12.94 11.55
CA SER A 378 -22.12 11.56 11.96
C SER A 378 -20.98 10.68 11.45
N PRO A 379 -20.21 10.02 12.33
CA PRO A 379 -19.30 8.96 11.87
C PRO A 379 -20.11 7.90 11.12
N ALA A 380 -19.46 7.15 10.23
CA ALA A 380 -20.05 6.00 9.55
C ALA A 380 -20.48 4.95 10.58
N SER A 381 -21.69 5.12 11.12
CA SER A 381 -22.28 4.23 12.10
C SER A 381 -22.50 2.84 11.47
N SER A 382 -22.64 1.81 12.31
CA SER A 382 -22.98 0.45 11.81
C SER A 382 -24.21 0.48 10.89
N SER A 383 -25.23 1.28 11.23
CA SER A 383 -26.44 1.43 10.41
C SER A 383 -26.19 2.10 9.07
N THR A 384 -25.26 3.06 9.00
CA THR A 384 -24.87 3.72 7.74
C THR A 384 -24.18 2.73 6.81
N LEU A 385 -23.25 1.94 7.35
CA LEU A 385 -22.55 0.92 6.59
C LEU A 385 -23.50 -0.20 6.13
N GLU A 386 -24.44 -0.62 6.97
CA GLU A 386 -25.47 -1.61 6.60
C GLU A 386 -26.34 -1.11 5.45
N ALA A 387 -26.79 0.15 5.51
CA ALA A 387 -27.59 0.77 4.46
C ALA A 387 -26.80 0.90 3.14
N LEU A 388 -25.52 1.28 3.22
CA LEU A 388 -24.63 1.31 2.06
C LEU A 388 -24.40 -0.10 1.48
N GLY A 389 -24.19 -1.11 2.33
CA GLY A 389 -24.03 -2.49 1.90
C GLY A 389 -25.28 -3.02 1.17
N LEU A 390 -26.47 -2.67 1.65
CA LEU A 390 -27.74 -2.99 0.98
C LEU A 390 -27.88 -2.27 -0.37
N TYR A 391 -27.49 -0.99 -0.44
CA TYR A 391 -27.48 -0.22 -1.68
C TYR A 391 -26.58 -0.87 -2.75
N LEU A 392 -25.34 -1.21 -2.37
CA LEU A 392 -24.37 -1.84 -3.28
C LEU A 392 -24.81 -3.24 -3.72
N THR A 393 -25.38 -4.03 -2.81
CA THR A 393 -25.88 -5.38 -3.15
C THR A 393 -27.07 -5.32 -4.11
N ARG A 394 -27.94 -4.31 -4.02
CA ARG A 394 -29.10 -4.18 -4.92
C ARG A 394 -28.71 -3.77 -6.33
N ASN A 395 -27.69 -2.91 -6.47
CA ASN A 395 -27.22 -2.45 -7.77
C ASN A 395 -26.46 -3.55 -8.54
N GLU A 396 -25.76 -4.46 -7.85
CA GLU A 396 -25.10 -5.62 -8.48
C GLU A 396 -26.08 -6.71 -8.98
N VAL A 397 -27.33 -6.70 -8.53
CA VAL A 397 -28.35 -7.69 -8.92
C VAL A 397 -29.15 -7.26 -10.18
N GLN A 398 -28.98 -6.03 -10.66
CA GLN A 398 -29.60 -5.60 -11.91
C GLN A 398 -28.73 -6.01 -13.12
N PRO A 399 -29.28 -6.79 -14.07
CA PRO A 399 -28.53 -7.42 -15.17
C PRO A 399 -28.05 -6.46 -16.26
#